data_AF-A0A077M4G1-F1
#
_entry.id   AF-A0A077M4G1-F1
#
_cell.length_a   1.000
_cell.length_b   1.000
_cell.length_c   1.000
_cell.angle_alpha   90.00
_cell.angle_beta   90.00
_cell.angle_gamma   90.00
#
_symmetry.space_group_name_H-M   'P 1'
#
loop_
_entity.id
_entity.type
_entity.pdbx_description
1 polymer ?
#
loop_
_entity_poly.entity_id
_entity_poly.type
_entity_poly.pdbx_seq_one_letter_code
_entity_poly.pdbx_strand_id
1 'polypeptide(L)'
;MHPFVLADRTRRLPPPLTVVWADLVAPRSTGVRSWLHLLPDEIAPQVISMREPGLGEAGLGEAALGDAGVGEIVWTSLWPARPDLVVLIEVAARGAETALRFRLESPVAVDDPSAVGHYRRRLNEVFFRDLRATYGQ
;
A
#
# COMPACT_ATOMS: atom_id res chain seq x y z
N MET A 1 2.76 -4.36 -23.42
CA MET A 1 1.53 -3.64 -23.01
C MET A 1 1.80 -2.99 -21.66
N HIS A 2 1.50 -1.70 -21.52
CA HIS A 2 1.58 -1.03 -20.22
C HIS A 2 0.29 -1.28 -19.44
N PRO A 3 0.36 -1.51 -18.11
CA PRO A 3 -0.83 -1.69 -17.30
C PRO A 3 -1.67 -0.40 -17.25
N PHE A 4 -2.99 -0.56 -17.14
CA PHE A 4 -3.93 0.55 -16.94
C PHE A 4 -3.94 0.95 -15.46
N VAL A 5 -3.61 2.20 -15.18
CA VAL A 5 -3.65 2.74 -13.83
C VAL A 5 -5.07 3.19 -13.48
N LEU A 6 -5.70 2.47 -12.55
CA LEU A 6 -7.07 2.75 -12.10
C LEU A 6 -7.10 3.74 -10.92
N ALA A 7 -6.05 3.76 -10.11
CA ALA A 7 -5.90 4.69 -9.01
C ALA A 7 -4.42 4.95 -8.72
N ASP A 8 -4.09 6.19 -8.35
CA ASP A 8 -2.77 6.58 -7.84
C ASP A 8 -2.97 7.66 -6.77
N ARG A 9 -2.55 7.36 -5.54
CA ARG A 9 -2.74 8.22 -4.37
C ARG A 9 -1.57 8.12 -3.41
N THR A 10 -1.15 9.27 -2.91
CA THR A 10 -0.09 9.39 -1.90
C THR A 10 -0.60 10.18 -0.70
N ARG A 11 -0.37 9.68 0.51
CA ARG A 11 -0.57 10.44 1.77
C ARG A 11 0.51 10.09 2.78
N ARG A 12 0.64 10.93 3.82
CA ARG A 12 1.54 10.66 4.94
C ARG A 12 0.81 9.92 6.05
N LEU A 13 1.49 8.93 6.62
CA LEU A 13 1.08 8.22 7.82
C LEU A 13 1.99 8.66 8.98
N PRO A 14 1.43 8.90 10.18
CA PRO A 14 2.19 9.37 11.33
C PRO A 14 3.36 8.47 11.78
N PRO A 15 3.28 7.12 11.74
CA PRO A 15 4.36 6.27 12.23
C PRO A 15 5.60 6.25 11.34
N PRO A 16 6.74 5.80 11.90
CA PRO A 16 7.97 5.63 11.15
C PRO A 16 7.86 4.48 10.12
N LEU A 17 8.74 4.55 9.12
CA LEU A 17 8.75 3.65 7.96
C LEU A 17 8.75 2.17 8.36
N THR A 18 9.52 1.79 9.37
CA THR A 18 9.64 0.39 9.83
C THR A 18 8.32 -0.18 10.34
N VAL A 19 7.49 0.64 10.99
CA VAL A 19 6.17 0.23 11.49
C VAL A 19 5.21 0.05 10.33
N VAL A 20 5.10 1.05 9.46
CA VAL A 20 4.20 1.00 8.30
C VAL A 20 4.59 -0.14 7.36
N TRP A 21 5.89 -0.35 7.12
CA TRP A 21 6.41 -1.46 6.33
C TRP A 21 5.97 -2.82 6.88
N ALA A 22 6.16 -3.05 8.19
CA ALA A 22 5.78 -4.31 8.82
C ALA A 22 4.27 -4.60 8.71
N ASP A 23 3.43 -3.57 8.87
CA ASP A 23 1.98 -3.70 8.74
C ASP A 23 1.53 -4.03 7.31
N LEU A 24 2.27 -3.58 6.29
CA LEU A 24 1.97 -3.83 4.88
C LEU A 24 2.53 -5.16 4.37
N VAL A 25 3.67 -5.62 4.88
CA VAL A 25 4.22 -6.94 4.55
C VAL A 25 3.39 -8.07 5.17
N ALA A 26 2.80 -7.82 6.34
CA ALA A 26 1.91 -8.76 7.01
C ALA A 26 0.53 -8.13 7.23
N PRO A 27 -0.31 -8.00 6.18
CA PRO A 27 -1.63 -7.39 6.30
C PRO A 27 -2.53 -8.21 7.23
N ARG A 28 -2.86 -7.64 8.40
CA ARG A 28 -3.62 -8.34 9.43
C ARG A 28 -5.11 -8.12 9.23
N SER A 29 -5.82 -9.16 8.79
CA SER A 29 -7.28 -9.20 8.69
C SER A 29 -7.98 -9.83 9.91
N THR A 30 -7.23 -10.53 10.77
CA THR A 30 -7.75 -11.20 11.97
C THR A 30 -6.88 -10.96 13.20
N GLY A 31 -7.46 -10.95 14.40
CA GLY A 31 -6.73 -10.88 15.68
C GLY A 31 -6.64 -9.48 16.31
N VAL A 32 -5.80 -9.33 17.35
CA VAL A 32 -5.81 -8.20 18.31
C VAL A 32 -5.35 -6.85 17.72
N ARG A 33 -4.92 -6.80 16.45
CA ARG A 33 -4.60 -5.56 15.72
C ARG A 33 -4.96 -5.69 14.24
N SER A 34 -6.06 -6.37 13.95
CA SER A 34 -6.58 -6.42 12.59
C SER A 34 -7.00 -5.02 12.15
N TRP A 35 -6.38 -4.54 11.09
CA TRP A 35 -6.71 -3.26 10.47
C TRP A 35 -7.30 -3.43 9.08
N LEU A 36 -7.06 -4.59 8.46
CA LEU A 36 -7.63 -4.92 7.17
C LEU A 36 -9.04 -5.51 7.37
N HIS A 37 -10.03 -4.62 7.45
CA HIS A 37 -11.43 -4.99 7.62
C HIS A 37 -12.05 -5.38 6.28
N LEU A 38 -11.98 -6.65 5.89
CA LEU A 38 -12.49 -7.13 4.60
C LEU A 38 -14.03 -7.09 4.53
N LEU A 39 -14.55 -6.63 3.40
CA LEU A 39 -15.98 -6.74 3.05
C LEU A 39 -16.34 -8.16 2.58
N PRO A 40 -17.64 -8.53 2.50
CA PRO A 40 -18.06 -9.88 2.12
C PRO A 40 -17.58 -10.35 0.74
N ASP A 41 -17.32 -9.41 -0.17
CA ASP A 41 -16.82 -9.64 -1.52
C ASP A 41 -15.30 -9.47 -1.64
N GLU A 42 -14.59 -9.35 -0.51
CA GLU A 42 -13.15 -9.15 -0.46
C GLU A 42 -12.41 -10.32 0.19
N ILE A 43 -11.18 -10.53 -0.25
CA ILE A 43 -10.24 -11.51 0.30
C ILE A 43 -8.97 -10.80 0.77
N ALA A 44 -8.29 -11.42 1.73
CA ALA A 44 -7.00 -10.91 2.20
C ALA A 44 -5.98 -10.95 1.06
N PRO A 45 -5.27 -9.83 0.78
CA PRO A 45 -4.26 -9.82 -0.25
C PRO A 45 -3.05 -10.66 0.18
N GLN A 46 -2.39 -11.26 -0.79
CA GLN A 46 -1.10 -11.91 -0.61
C GLN A 46 0.00 -10.99 -1.14
N VAL A 47 1.14 -10.97 -0.45
CA VAL A 47 2.34 -10.27 -0.92
C VAL A 47 3.00 -11.12 -2.01
N ILE A 48 3.01 -10.61 -3.25
CA ILE A 48 3.61 -11.28 -4.40
C ILE A 48 5.11 -10.94 -4.49
N SER A 49 5.45 -9.69 -4.20
CA SER A 49 6.81 -9.18 -4.26
C SER A 49 6.97 -8.08 -3.23
N MET A 50 8.17 -7.97 -2.68
CA MET A 50 8.55 -6.87 -1.81
C MET A 50 10.02 -6.53 -2.01
N ARG A 51 10.34 -5.25 -1.97
CA ARG A 51 11.69 -4.71 -1.88
C ARG A 51 11.78 -3.88 -0.62
N GLU A 52 12.55 -4.37 0.34
CA GLU A 52 12.72 -3.69 1.61
C GLU A 52 13.35 -2.30 1.41
N PRO A 53 12.89 -1.26 2.15
CA PRO A 53 13.58 0.01 2.13
C PRO A 53 15.00 -0.19 2.63
N GLY A 54 15.98 0.31 1.87
CA GLY A 54 17.34 0.42 2.35
C GLY A 54 17.36 1.35 3.56
N LEU A 55 17.35 0.77 4.77
CA LEU A 55 17.62 1.50 6.00
C LEU A 55 19.10 1.85 5.98
N GLY A 56 19.45 2.96 5.31
CA GLY A 56 20.75 3.57 5.50
C GLY A 56 20.89 3.82 6.99
N GLU A 57 21.83 3.13 7.63
CA GLU A 57 22.35 3.55 8.92
C GLU A 57 22.55 5.06 8.80
N ALA A 58 21.93 5.84 9.67
CA ALA A 58 22.14 7.28 9.74
C ALA A 58 23.57 7.54 10.27
N GLY A 59 24.58 7.08 9.53
CA GLY A 59 25.96 7.45 9.65
C GLY A 59 26.14 8.72 8.83
N LEU A 60 26.16 9.86 9.53
CA LEU A 60 26.96 11.05 9.22
C LEU A 60 27.64 11.01 7.84
N GLY A 61 26.96 11.49 6.81
CA GLY A 61 27.53 11.58 5.48
C GLY A 61 26.53 12.04 4.44
N GLU A 62 26.75 13.21 3.89
CA GLU A 62 26.12 13.65 2.65
C GLU A 62 26.40 12.62 1.55
N ALA A 63 25.44 11.73 1.26
CA ALA A 63 25.14 11.17 -0.07
C ALA A 63 24.26 9.92 0.04
N ALA A 64 22.98 10.06 -0.29
CA ALA A 64 22.30 9.12 -1.18
C ALA A 64 21.14 9.86 -1.86
N LEU A 65 21.49 10.64 -2.87
CA LEU A 65 20.54 11.17 -3.83
C LEU A 65 20.10 9.99 -4.72
N GLY A 66 18.91 9.43 -4.46
CA GLY A 66 18.28 8.42 -5.32
C GLY A 66 17.85 7.16 -4.57
N ASP A 67 16.55 7.02 -4.32
CA ASP A 67 15.80 5.82 -3.88
C ASP A 67 16.25 5.05 -2.62
N ALA A 68 17.37 5.41 -1.99
CA ALA A 68 17.78 4.87 -0.70
C ALA A 68 16.76 5.28 0.38
N GLY A 69 15.97 4.33 0.84
CA GLY A 69 14.89 4.55 1.82
C GLY A 69 13.47 4.41 1.27
N VAL A 70 13.30 3.99 0.02
CA VAL A 70 11.99 3.59 -0.54
C VAL A 70 11.84 2.07 -0.46
N GLY A 71 10.75 1.64 0.17
CA GLY A 71 10.28 0.26 0.16
C GLY A 71 9.14 0.09 -0.84
N GLU A 72 9.08 -1.06 -1.50
CA GLU A 72 8.01 -1.40 -2.43
C GLU A 72 7.37 -2.73 -2.06
N ILE A 73 6.05 -2.81 -2.16
CA ILE A 73 5.26 -4.01 -1.89
C ILE A 73 4.24 -4.18 -3.00
N VAL A 74 4.07 -5.40 -3.48
CA VAL A 74 3.08 -5.75 -4.48
C VAL A 74 2.11 -6.75 -3.86
N TRP A 75 0.84 -6.37 -3.82
CA TRP A 75 -0.24 -7.22 -3.34
C TRP A 75 -1.07 -7.78 -4.51
N THR A 76 -1.61 -8.99 -4.31
CA THR A 76 -2.71 -9.50 -5.13
C THR A 76 -3.96 -8.62 -4.99
N SER A 77 -4.90 -8.78 -5.92
CA SER A 77 -6.24 -8.19 -5.80
C SER A 77 -6.92 -8.56 -4.48
N LEU A 78 -7.70 -7.61 -3.96
CA LEU A 78 -8.63 -7.84 -2.84
C LEU A 78 -9.95 -8.45 -3.34
N TRP A 79 -10.27 -8.35 -4.64
CA TRP A 79 -11.58 -8.73 -5.18
C TRP A 79 -11.48 -10.03 -5.98
N PRO A 80 -12.12 -11.13 -5.55
CA PRO A 80 -12.16 -12.39 -6.29
C PRO A 80 -12.75 -12.24 -7.70
N ALA A 81 -13.68 -11.30 -7.90
CA ALA A 81 -14.27 -11.00 -9.20
C ALA A 81 -13.29 -10.31 -10.18
N ARG A 82 -12.18 -9.77 -9.67
CA ARG A 82 -11.13 -9.10 -10.44
C ARG A 82 -9.75 -9.56 -9.96
N PRO A 83 -9.40 -10.84 -10.17
CA PRO A 83 -8.14 -11.40 -9.69
C PRO A 83 -6.92 -10.86 -10.44
N ASP A 84 -7.15 -10.19 -11.57
CA ASP A 84 -6.14 -9.58 -12.43
C ASP A 84 -5.61 -8.24 -11.90
N LEU A 85 -6.26 -7.63 -10.91
CA LEU A 85 -5.81 -6.38 -10.32
C LEU A 85 -4.58 -6.58 -9.43
N VAL A 86 -3.69 -5.60 -9.47
CA VAL A 86 -2.48 -5.56 -8.65
C VAL A 86 -2.44 -4.24 -7.89
N VAL A 87 -2.15 -4.32 -6.59
CA VAL A 87 -1.95 -3.12 -5.75
C VAL A 87 -0.45 -2.96 -5.51
N LEU A 88 0.13 -1.94 -6.14
CA LEU A 88 1.52 -1.55 -5.90
C LEU A 88 1.55 -0.52 -4.79
N ILE A 89 2.42 -0.72 -3.81
CA ILE A 89 2.52 0.11 -2.62
C ILE A 89 3.97 0.54 -2.49
N GLU A 90 4.19 1.85 -2.50
CA GLU A 90 5.50 2.46 -2.27
C GLU A 90 5.46 3.16 -0.91
N VAL A 91 6.45 2.92 -0.07
CA VAL A 91 6.63 3.62 1.20
C VAL A 91 8.00 4.26 1.27
N ALA A 92 8.08 5.47 1.81
CA ALA A 92 9.34 6.18 1.97
C ALA A 92 9.39 6.93 3.30
N ALA A 93 10.54 6.91 3.95
CA ALA A 93 10.77 7.70 5.15
C ALA A 93 10.65 9.21 4.86
N ARG A 94 9.93 9.93 5.71
CA ARG A 94 9.81 11.39 5.70
C ARG A 94 9.97 11.93 7.12
N GLY A 95 11.21 11.95 7.58
CA GLY A 95 11.51 12.26 8.98
C GLY A 95 10.94 11.17 9.89
N ALA A 96 10.09 11.56 10.85
CA ALA A 96 9.39 10.61 11.73
C ALA A 96 8.13 10.00 11.09
N GLU A 97 7.68 10.51 9.96
CA GLU A 97 6.48 10.05 9.23
C GLU A 97 6.87 9.10 8.08
N THR A 98 5.85 8.43 7.53
CA THR A 98 5.98 7.64 6.31
C THR A 98 5.13 8.22 5.20
N ALA A 99 5.70 8.49 4.03
CA ALA A 99 4.90 8.68 2.83
C ALA A 99 4.48 7.31 2.29
N LEU A 100 3.17 7.05 2.19
CA LEU A 100 2.61 5.87 1.54
C LEU A 100 1.94 6.31 0.24
N ARG A 101 2.35 5.70 -0.87
CA ARG A 101 1.65 5.75 -2.15
C ARG A 101 1.11 4.37 -2.48
N PHE A 102 -0.14 4.32 -2.93
CA PHE A 102 -0.65 3.12 -3.58
C PHE A 102 -1.01 3.43 -5.03
N ARG A 103 -0.83 2.42 -5.87
CA ARG A 103 -1.32 2.40 -7.23
C ARG A 103 -2.10 1.11 -7.47
N LEU A 104 -3.29 1.24 -8.05
CA LEU A 104 -4.07 0.10 -8.50
C LEU A 104 -3.88 -0.04 -10.02
N GLU A 105 -3.38 -1.18 -10.45
CA GLU A 105 -3.10 -1.49 -11.84
C GLU A 105 -3.94 -2.67 -12.34
N SER A 106 -4.32 -2.60 -13.62
CA SER A 106 -5.03 -3.66 -14.34
C SER A 106 -4.32 -3.97 -15.65
N PRO A 107 -4.11 -5.26 -16.00
CA PRO A 107 -3.52 -5.63 -17.29
C PRO A 107 -4.49 -5.40 -18.46
N VAL A 108 -5.79 -5.29 -18.18
CA VAL A 108 -6.86 -5.08 -19.18
C VAL A 108 -7.59 -3.77 -18.87
N ALA A 109 -8.09 -3.08 -19.91
CA ALA A 109 -8.91 -1.89 -19.72
C ALA A 109 -10.14 -2.22 -18.87
N VAL A 110 -10.50 -1.30 -17.99
CA VAL A 110 -11.72 -1.39 -17.18
C VAL A 110 -12.65 -0.27 -17.64
N ASP A 111 -13.64 -0.64 -18.44
CA ASP A 111 -14.52 0.32 -19.11
C ASP A 111 -15.66 0.82 -18.21
N ASP A 112 -15.87 0.20 -17.04
CA ASP A 112 -16.88 0.63 -16.06
C ASP A 112 -16.30 1.65 -15.06
N PRO A 113 -16.68 2.94 -15.14
CA PRO A 113 -16.21 3.96 -14.22
C PRO A 113 -16.68 3.75 -12.78
N SER A 114 -17.82 3.07 -12.58
CA SER A 114 -18.38 2.81 -11.25
C SER A 114 -17.54 1.80 -10.50
N ALA A 115 -17.12 0.72 -11.18
CA ALA A 115 -16.17 -0.26 -10.65
C ALA A 115 -14.83 0.40 -10.28
N VAL A 116 -14.25 1.20 -11.17
CA VAL A 116 -13.00 1.95 -10.90
C VAL A 116 -13.16 2.87 -9.69
N GLY A 117 -14.29 3.59 -9.61
CA GLY A 117 -14.63 4.44 -8.48
C GLY A 117 -14.72 3.69 -7.16
N HIS A 118 -15.34 2.50 -7.19
CA HIS A 118 -15.46 1.60 -6.04
C HIS A 118 -14.07 1.12 -5.56
N TYR A 119 -13.24 0.53 -6.43
CA TYR A 119 -11.92 0.02 -6.04
C TYR A 119 -11.02 1.12 -5.47
N ARG A 120 -11.02 2.30 -6.11
CA ARG A 120 -10.27 3.46 -5.65
C ARG A 120 -10.74 3.91 -4.28
N ARG A 121 -12.05 4.07 -4.07
CA ARG A 121 -12.59 4.48 -2.78
C ARG A 121 -12.16 3.49 -1.71
N ARG A 122 -12.28 2.20 -2.00
CA ARG A 122 -12.02 1.15 -1.03
C ARG A 122 -10.56 1.10 -0.57
N LEU A 123 -9.59 1.18 -1.49
CA LEU A 123 -8.17 1.25 -1.11
C LEU A 123 -7.83 2.51 -0.30
N ASN A 124 -8.52 3.63 -0.55
CA ASN A 124 -8.36 4.81 0.31
C ASN A 124 -8.86 4.55 1.73
N GLU A 125 -9.94 3.79 1.91
CA GLU A 125 -10.42 3.41 3.23
C GLU A 125 -9.42 2.47 3.91
N VAL A 126 -9.01 1.39 3.24
CA VAL A 126 -8.02 0.44 3.76
C VAL A 126 -6.73 1.12 4.22
N PHE A 127 -6.08 1.92 3.36
CA PHE A 127 -4.77 2.50 3.68
C PHE A 127 -4.82 3.81 4.49
N PHE A 128 -5.82 4.66 4.26
CA PHE A 128 -5.83 6.01 4.82
C PHE A 128 -6.92 6.27 5.85
N ARG A 129 -7.80 5.29 6.10
CA ARG A 129 -8.70 5.28 7.26
C ARG A 129 -8.29 4.14 8.20
N ASP A 130 -8.38 2.90 7.75
CA ASP A 130 -8.33 1.73 8.64
C ASP A 130 -6.91 1.47 9.17
N LEU A 131 -5.92 1.39 8.27
CA LEU A 131 -4.50 1.33 8.68
C LEU A 131 -4.12 2.53 9.54
N ARG A 132 -4.54 3.73 9.12
CA ARG A 132 -4.22 4.97 9.82
C ARG A 132 -4.78 5.00 11.25
N ALA A 133 -5.98 4.44 11.46
CA ALA A 133 -6.64 4.41 12.76
C ALA A 133 -5.86 3.57 13.78
N THR A 134 -5.10 2.56 13.35
CA THR A 134 -4.25 1.77 14.25
C THR A 134 -3.12 2.56 14.90
N TYR A 135 -2.83 3.74 14.36
CA TYR A 135 -1.81 4.65 14.87
C TYR A 135 -2.38 5.72 15.81
N GLY A 136 -3.65 5.59 16.23
CA GLY A 136 -4.30 6.48 17.20
C GLY A 136 -4.83 7.79 16.60
N GLN A 137 -5.28 7.76 15.35
CA GLN A 137 -5.85 8.91 14.63
C GLN A 137 -7.28 8.66 14.15
#